data_AF-A0A6I9ND88-F1
#
_entry.id   AF-A0A6I9ND88-F1
#
_cell.length_a   1.000
_cell.length_b   1.000
_cell.length_c   1.000
_cell.angle_alpha   90.00
_cell.angle_beta   90.00
_cell.angle_gamma   90.00
#
_symmetry.space_group_name_H-M   'P 1'
#
loop_
_entity.id
_entity.type
_entity.pdbx_description
1 polymer ?
#
loop_
_entity_poly.entity_id
_entity_poly.type
_entity_poly.pdbx_seq_one_letter_code
_entity_poly.pdbx_strand_id
1 'polypeptide(L)'
;ATTDQKIQEVTCWLVQAYDELLEGWDSTEGESYSERYHVFQTFLVSFNEQRRPIMPLLTAMRRTPKLSDEQRALREAWDSLTEKLREYKVELDMSVPAPLDTVARWMLKTEKALNEEEGDPQDHGRAADEAKEKQEILKVCLEEMPQQVKTFQSFQNLDEYANMMVPSDKMDELKRRFTSVRVTAKYHGIKLEYREHRHTVLDLLGQIRTKLRVWKRPYISPEAVRVLLQEWHDLVNTQELPSLLEAALHKLKQVSERYSSKSALATDYHTVSQQVTQLEEDTAIVLEDVTTAKSTMGRVLSAWDSYSDGFSSLQAWLEQSSASHSHGPRPAVTPDSMAEWGSKQAHLNEVGNFLLESTDPHTSRSLAEELRRLNMQWAEFFKRTAFEWLKG
;
A
#
# COMPACT_ATOMS: atom_id res chain seq x y z
N ALA A 1 0.81 -25.98 44.62
CA ALA A 1 1.32 -24.66 44.23
C ALA A 1 0.17 -23.87 43.61
N THR A 2 0.01 -22.59 43.97
CA THR A 2 -0.87 -21.68 43.22
C THR A 2 -0.31 -21.49 41.81
N THR A 3 -1.16 -21.10 40.86
CA THR A 3 -0.74 -20.84 39.47
C THR A 3 0.42 -19.85 39.40
N ASP A 4 0.41 -18.82 40.26
CA ASP A 4 1.44 -17.78 40.30
C ASP A 4 2.78 -18.28 40.84
N GLN A 5 2.76 -19.17 41.85
CA GLN A 5 3.97 -19.79 42.37
C GLN A 5 4.69 -20.62 41.30
N LYS A 6 3.93 -21.36 40.48
CA LYS A 6 4.48 -22.12 39.36
C LYS A 6 5.08 -21.22 38.28
N ILE A 7 4.47 -20.06 38.01
CA ILE A 7 4.98 -19.07 37.05
C ILE A 7 6.31 -18.48 37.54
N GLN A 8 6.40 -18.15 38.83
CA GLN A 8 7.64 -17.65 39.45
C GLN A 8 8.76 -18.70 39.39
N GLU A 9 8.47 -19.96 39.72
CA GLU A 9 9.45 -21.06 39.63
C GLU A 9 10.02 -21.22 38.21
N VAL A 10 9.15 -21.21 37.19
CA VAL A 10 9.60 -21.31 35.79
C VAL A 10 10.37 -20.06 35.35
N THR A 11 10.00 -18.88 35.85
CA THR A 11 10.73 -17.63 35.56
C THR A 11 12.14 -17.68 36.13
N CYS A 12 12.31 -18.10 37.39
CA CYS A 12 13.62 -18.26 38.00
C CYS A 12 14.47 -19.29 37.23
N TRP A 13 13.88 -20.42 36.83
CA TRP A 13 14.57 -21.42 36.02
C TRP A 13 15.03 -20.87 34.66
N LEU A 14 14.23 -20.02 33.98
CA LEU A 14 14.65 -19.37 32.74
C LEU A 14 15.80 -18.39 32.93
N VAL A 15 15.78 -17.62 34.01
CA VAL A 15 16.87 -16.70 34.36
C VAL A 15 18.15 -17.49 34.67
N GLN A 16 18.05 -18.58 35.43
CA GLN A 16 19.19 -19.47 35.69
C GLN A 16 19.74 -20.08 34.40
N ALA A 17 18.88 -20.57 33.51
CA ALA A 17 19.30 -21.09 32.21
C ALA A 17 19.97 -20.01 31.34
N TYR A 18 19.55 -18.75 31.47
CA TYR A 18 20.22 -17.62 30.81
C TYR A 18 21.62 -17.39 31.35
N ASP A 19 21.79 -17.38 32.68
CA ASP A 19 23.10 -17.21 33.30
C ASP A 19 24.03 -18.40 32.97
N GLU A 20 23.53 -19.64 33.04
CA GLU A 20 24.27 -20.85 32.62
C GLU A 20 24.72 -20.78 31.16
N LEU A 21 23.87 -20.24 30.26
CA LEU A 21 24.22 -20.04 28.86
C LEU A 21 25.37 -19.04 28.69
N LEU A 22 25.34 -17.92 29.44
CA LEU A 22 26.40 -16.92 29.40
C LEU A 22 27.71 -17.48 29.96
N GLU A 23 27.67 -18.11 31.13
CA GLU A 23 28.84 -18.72 31.77
C GLU A 23 29.47 -19.80 30.89
N GLY A 24 28.64 -20.67 30.31
CA GLY A 24 29.10 -21.69 29.37
C GLY A 24 29.75 -21.07 28.13
N TRP A 25 29.17 -20.00 27.57
CA TRP A 25 29.75 -19.31 26.43
C TRP A 25 31.09 -18.66 26.76
N ASP A 26 31.15 -17.89 27.84
CA ASP A 26 32.35 -17.16 28.27
C ASP A 26 33.50 -18.13 28.64
N SER A 27 33.19 -19.32 29.15
CA SER A 27 34.19 -20.36 29.42
C SER A 27 34.95 -20.84 28.18
N THR A 28 34.43 -20.57 26.98
CA THR A 28 35.05 -20.96 25.70
C THR A 28 35.81 -19.81 25.03
N GLU A 29 36.03 -18.71 25.73
CA GLU A 29 36.84 -17.61 25.22
C GLU A 29 38.28 -18.09 24.93
N GLY A 30 38.76 -17.85 23.71
CA GLY A 30 40.08 -18.32 23.26
C GLY A 30 40.15 -19.80 22.85
N GLU A 31 39.09 -20.59 23.06
CA GLU A 31 39.02 -21.99 22.66
C GLU A 31 38.73 -22.17 21.16
N SER A 32 38.88 -23.42 20.68
CA SER A 32 38.58 -23.78 19.30
C SER A 32 37.09 -23.66 18.96
N TYR A 33 36.77 -23.50 17.66
CA TYR A 33 35.39 -23.52 17.17
C TYR A 33 34.63 -24.78 17.62
N SER A 34 35.29 -25.95 17.56
CA SER A 34 34.70 -27.24 17.92
C SER A 34 34.27 -27.27 19.39
N GLU A 35 35.12 -26.76 20.29
CA GLU A 35 34.84 -26.69 21.72
C GLU A 35 33.67 -25.73 22.01
N ARG A 36 33.72 -24.52 21.43
CA ARG A 36 32.64 -23.54 21.57
C ARG A 36 31.29 -24.07 21.07
N TYR A 37 31.30 -24.75 19.92
CA TYR A 37 30.11 -25.42 19.40
C TYR A 37 29.62 -26.52 20.34
N HIS A 38 30.53 -27.34 20.89
CA HIS A 38 30.18 -28.45 21.77
C HIS A 38 29.52 -27.97 23.07
N VAL A 39 30.08 -26.94 23.72
CA VAL A 39 29.51 -26.37 24.95
C VAL A 39 28.11 -25.81 24.68
N PHE A 40 27.96 -25.00 23.64
CA PHE A 40 26.66 -24.44 23.25
C PHE A 40 25.64 -25.53 22.91
N GLN A 41 26.05 -26.56 22.16
CA GLN A 41 25.18 -27.67 21.76
C GLN A 41 24.75 -28.51 22.97
N THR A 42 25.66 -28.74 23.92
CA THR A 42 25.36 -29.48 25.16
C THR A 42 24.31 -28.73 26.00
N PHE A 43 24.49 -27.41 26.16
CA PHE A 43 23.49 -26.55 26.79
C PHE A 43 22.14 -26.66 26.06
N LEU A 44 22.13 -26.48 24.73
CA LEU A 44 20.92 -26.53 23.93
C LEU A 44 20.16 -27.85 24.06
N VAL A 45 20.85 -28.99 24.05
CA VAL A 45 20.22 -30.30 24.20
C VAL A 45 19.60 -30.44 25.59
N SER A 46 20.35 -30.10 26.64
CA SER A 46 19.86 -30.11 28.03
C SER A 46 18.64 -29.21 28.22
N PHE A 47 18.75 -27.95 27.78
CA PHE A 47 17.68 -26.96 27.86
C PHE A 47 16.42 -27.40 27.11
N ASN A 48 16.57 -27.96 25.90
CA ASN A 48 15.41 -28.42 25.12
C ASN A 48 14.67 -29.57 25.79
N GLU A 49 15.37 -30.51 26.43
CA GLU A 49 14.75 -31.59 27.20
C GLU A 49 14.00 -31.04 28.42
N GLN A 50 14.63 -30.14 29.18
CA GLN A 50 14.01 -29.50 30.36
C GLN A 50 12.82 -28.59 30.01
N ARG A 51 12.85 -27.97 28.82
CA ARG A 51 11.78 -27.08 28.35
C ARG A 51 10.50 -27.83 27.96
N ARG A 52 10.58 -29.08 27.52
CA ARG A 52 9.39 -29.85 27.05
C ARG A 52 8.17 -29.77 27.99
N PRO A 53 8.28 -30.02 29.31
CA PRO A 53 7.13 -29.98 30.23
C PRO A 53 6.52 -28.58 30.42
N ILE A 54 7.26 -27.50 30.15
CA ILE A 54 6.78 -26.12 30.36
C ILE A 54 6.24 -25.47 29.08
N MET A 55 6.41 -26.07 27.91
CA MET A 55 5.90 -25.55 26.63
C MET A 55 4.41 -25.21 26.63
N PRO A 56 3.50 -26.00 27.26
CA PRO A 56 2.09 -25.64 27.34
C PRO A 56 1.85 -24.33 28.11
N LEU A 57 2.61 -24.07 29.17
CA LEU A 57 2.52 -22.86 29.97
C LEU A 57 2.95 -21.63 29.16
N LEU A 58 4.10 -21.71 28.48
CA LEU A 58 4.62 -20.64 27.62
C LEU A 58 3.66 -20.34 26.47
N THR A 59 3.03 -21.37 25.90
CA THR A 59 2.05 -21.24 24.82
C THR A 59 0.76 -20.57 25.31
N ALA A 60 0.26 -20.95 26.49
CA ALA A 60 -0.92 -20.33 27.10
C ALA A 60 -0.67 -18.84 27.42
N MET A 61 0.50 -18.52 27.94
CA MET A 61 0.92 -17.14 28.22
C MET A 61 0.93 -16.28 26.95
N ARG A 62 1.48 -16.78 25.83
CA ARG A 62 1.51 -16.03 24.56
C ARG A 62 0.13 -15.62 24.04
N ARG A 63 -0.92 -16.39 24.35
CA ARG A 63 -2.30 -16.16 23.91
C ARG A 63 -3.11 -15.28 24.87
N THR A 64 -2.54 -14.89 26.00
CA THR A 64 -3.26 -14.14 27.04
C THR A 64 -3.14 -12.63 26.77
N PRO A 65 -4.26 -11.90 26.55
CA PRO A 65 -4.24 -10.49 26.15
C PRO A 65 -3.95 -9.53 27.31
N LYS A 66 -4.24 -9.93 28.56
CA LYS A 66 -3.90 -9.17 29.77
C LYS A 66 -3.07 -10.07 30.69
N LEU A 67 -1.77 -9.77 30.78
CA LEU A 67 -0.83 -10.53 31.60
C LEU A 67 -0.79 -9.95 33.02
N SER A 68 -0.76 -10.81 34.03
CA SER A 68 -0.33 -10.43 35.38
C SER A 68 1.15 -10.00 35.37
N ASP A 69 1.62 -9.40 36.46
CA ASP A 69 3.03 -9.00 36.56
C ASP A 69 3.96 -10.21 36.52
N GLU A 70 3.58 -11.33 37.15
CA GLU A 70 4.34 -12.59 37.10
C GLU A 70 4.37 -13.18 35.68
N GLN A 71 3.25 -13.11 34.95
CA GLN A 71 3.18 -13.58 33.56
C GLN A 71 4.00 -12.69 32.62
N ARG A 72 4.09 -11.39 32.90
CA ARG A 72 4.95 -10.47 32.13
C ARG A 72 6.43 -10.79 32.37
N ALA A 73 6.83 -10.99 33.62
CA ALA A 73 8.20 -11.39 33.98
C ALA A 73 8.60 -12.72 33.31
N LEU A 74 7.70 -13.71 33.30
CA LEU A 74 7.93 -14.99 32.62
C LEU A 74 8.16 -14.80 31.11
N ARG A 75 7.36 -13.92 30.47
CA ARG A 75 7.49 -13.60 29.04
C ARG A 75 8.82 -12.92 28.74
N GLU A 76 9.19 -11.92 29.54
CA GLU A 76 10.45 -11.18 29.38
C GLU A 76 11.66 -12.10 29.54
N ALA A 77 11.67 -12.98 30.54
CA ALA A 77 12.73 -13.97 30.73
C ALA A 77 12.82 -14.96 29.55
N TRP A 78 11.66 -15.43 29.07
CA TRP A 78 11.59 -16.33 27.91
C TRP A 78 12.11 -15.65 26.62
N ASP A 79 11.67 -14.43 26.34
CA ASP A 79 12.04 -13.69 25.15
C ASP A 79 13.53 -13.32 25.19
N SER A 80 14.07 -12.93 26.36
CA SER A 80 15.50 -12.63 26.56
C SER A 80 16.40 -13.84 26.28
N LEU A 81 16.05 -15.01 26.83
CA LEU A 81 16.80 -16.25 26.57
C LEU A 81 16.68 -16.68 25.11
N THR A 82 15.50 -16.56 24.50
CA THR A 82 15.30 -16.90 23.10
C THR A 82 16.15 -16.01 22.18
N GLU A 83 16.19 -14.71 22.44
CA GLU A 83 17.05 -13.78 21.69
C GLU A 83 18.53 -14.09 21.89
N LYS A 84 18.98 -14.36 23.12
CA LYS A 84 20.39 -14.69 23.36
C LYS A 84 20.82 -15.99 22.68
N LEU A 85 19.97 -17.02 22.71
CA LEU A 85 20.19 -18.25 21.95
C LEU A 85 20.29 -18.00 20.44
N ARG A 86 19.46 -17.09 19.90
CA ARG A 86 19.52 -16.69 18.49
C ARG A 86 20.82 -15.97 18.18
N GLU A 87 21.25 -15.04 19.03
CA GLU A 87 22.53 -14.31 18.90
C GLU A 87 23.71 -15.28 18.84
N TYR A 88 23.84 -16.17 19.83
CA TYR A 88 24.94 -17.14 19.86
C TYR A 88 24.91 -18.14 18.72
N LYS A 89 23.72 -18.53 18.24
CA LYS A 89 23.60 -19.34 17.02
C LYS A 89 24.16 -18.59 15.80
N VAL A 90 23.85 -17.31 15.65
CA VAL A 90 24.40 -16.48 14.56
C VAL A 90 25.92 -16.31 14.73
N GLU A 91 26.40 -16.10 15.95
CA GLU A 91 27.83 -15.98 16.22
C GLU A 91 28.60 -17.27 15.88
N LEU A 92 28.05 -18.44 16.21
CA LEU A 92 28.59 -19.74 15.77
C LEU A 92 28.58 -19.87 14.25
N ASP A 93 27.49 -19.50 13.57
CA ASP A 93 27.43 -19.51 12.11
C ASP A 93 28.54 -18.65 11.50
N MET A 94 28.80 -17.47 12.08
CA MET A 94 29.80 -16.52 11.57
C MET A 94 31.24 -16.89 11.93
N SER A 95 31.43 -17.73 12.95
CA SER A 95 32.75 -18.12 13.48
C SER A 95 33.28 -19.44 12.91
N VAL A 96 32.57 -20.05 11.95
CA VAL A 96 33.07 -21.27 11.30
C VAL A 96 34.41 -20.99 10.58
N PRO A 97 35.35 -21.96 10.52
CA PRO A 97 36.64 -21.75 9.89
C PRO A 97 36.56 -21.43 8.39
N ALA A 98 37.51 -20.65 7.89
CA ALA A 98 37.62 -20.39 6.45
C ALA A 98 37.88 -21.69 5.66
N PRO A 99 37.29 -21.85 4.46
CA PRO A 99 36.44 -20.92 3.73
C PRO A 99 34.93 -21.04 4.04
N LEU A 100 34.52 -21.86 5.03
CA LEU A 100 33.10 -22.05 5.36
C LEU A 100 32.42 -20.79 5.90
N ASP A 101 33.20 -19.83 6.40
CA ASP A 101 32.72 -18.54 6.87
C ASP A 101 31.99 -17.77 5.75
N THR A 102 32.51 -17.84 4.52
CA THR A 102 31.87 -17.25 3.33
C THR A 102 30.55 -17.93 3.01
N VAL A 103 30.49 -19.25 3.14
CA VAL A 103 29.30 -20.07 2.92
C VAL A 103 28.23 -19.75 3.97
N ALA A 104 28.61 -19.66 5.24
CA ALA A 104 27.71 -19.36 6.33
C ALA A 104 27.14 -17.94 6.24
N ARG A 105 27.97 -16.95 5.87
CA ARG A 105 27.53 -15.58 5.59
C ARG A 105 26.50 -15.52 4.47
N TRP A 106 26.76 -16.22 3.36
CA TRP A 106 25.81 -16.35 2.26
C TRP A 106 24.50 -17.02 2.71
N MET A 107 24.60 -18.09 3.50
CA MET A 107 23.44 -18.82 4.02
C MET A 107 22.54 -17.92 4.86
N LEU A 108 23.13 -17.20 5.83
CA LEU A 108 22.39 -16.30 6.73
C LEU A 108 21.72 -15.17 5.96
N LYS A 109 22.42 -14.57 4.99
CA LYS A 109 21.85 -13.54 4.09
C LYS A 109 20.64 -14.09 3.34
N THR A 110 20.76 -15.29 2.79
CA THR A 110 19.71 -15.93 1.99
C THR A 110 18.50 -16.30 2.85
N GLU A 111 18.73 -16.89 4.03
CA GLU A 111 17.66 -17.25 4.97
C GLU A 111 16.92 -16.03 5.50
N LYS A 112 17.63 -14.92 5.75
CA LYS A 112 16.99 -13.64 6.09
C LYS A 112 16.09 -13.14 4.97
N ALA A 113 16.53 -13.25 3.71
CA ALA A 113 15.71 -12.88 2.55
C ALA A 113 14.49 -13.80 2.34
N LEU A 114 14.58 -15.06 2.77
CA LEU A 114 13.49 -16.04 2.75
C LEU A 114 12.54 -15.92 3.94
N ASN A 115 12.86 -15.09 4.93
CA ASN A 115 12.03 -14.94 6.11
C ASN A 115 10.78 -14.11 5.78
N GLU A 116 9.61 -14.63 6.13
CA GLU A 116 8.33 -13.95 5.94
C GLU A 116 8.10 -12.98 7.12
N GLU A 117 8.26 -11.68 6.87
CA GLU A 117 7.74 -10.65 7.78
C GLU A 117 6.31 -10.31 7.32
N GLU A 118 5.32 -10.73 8.10
CA GLU A 118 3.90 -10.42 7.90
C GLU A 118 3.49 -9.29 8.85
N GLY A 119 3.79 -8.05 8.43
CA GLY A 119 3.13 -6.86 8.98
C GLY A 119 2.07 -6.38 8.01
N ASP A 120 1.01 -5.74 8.52
CA ASP A 120 0.13 -4.93 7.68
C ASP A 120 0.90 -3.66 7.28
N PRO A 121 1.25 -3.47 6.00
CA PRO A 121 2.06 -2.34 5.62
C PRO A 121 1.24 -1.06 5.70
N GLN A 122 1.74 -0.09 6.46
CA GLN A 122 1.15 1.25 6.53
C GLN A 122 1.26 2.01 5.19
N ASP A 123 2.19 1.60 4.33
CA ASP A 123 2.52 2.22 3.05
C ASP A 123 2.70 1.13 1.98
N HIS A 124 1.82 1.13 0.98
CA HIS A 124 1.86 0.14 -0.10
C HIS A 124 3.01 0.37 -1.08
N GLY A 125 3.42 1.62 -1.34
CA GLY A 125 4.57 1.90 -2.19
C GLY A 125 5.84 1.30 -1.58
N ARG A 126 6.07 1.56 -0.29
CA ARG A 126 7.21 0.99 0.44
C ARG A 126 7.17 -0.53 0.52
N ALA A 127 5.99 -1.13 0.73
CA ALA A 127 5.86 -2.58 0.76
C ALA A 127 6.19 -3.24 -0.58
N ALA A 128 5.87 -2.58 -1.71
CA ALA A 128 6.26 -3.04 -3.03
C ALA A 128 7.78 -2.97 -3.22
N ASP A 129 8.41 -1.86 -2.83
CA ASP A 129 9.87 -1.68 -2.92
C ASP A 129 10.63 -2.69 -2.06
N GLU A 130 10.17 -2.93 -0.82
CA GLU A 130 10.76 -3.93 0.08
C GLU A 130 10.62 -5.35 -0.48
N ALA A 131 9.47 -5.69 -1.08
CA ALA A 131 9.28 -6.98 -1.73
C ALA A 131 10.21 -7.16 -2.95
N LYS A 132 10.40 -6.09 -3.73
CA LYS A 132 11.30 -6.06 -4.89
C LYS A 132 12.77 -6.18 -4.49
N GLU A 133 13.19 -5.46 -3.45
CA GLU A 133 14.54 -5.57 -2.90
C GLU A 133 14.83 -7.00 -2.42
N LYS A 134 13.90 -7.62 -1.68
CA LYS A 134 14.02 -9.01 -1.24
C LYS A 134 14.12 -9.99 -2.41
N GLN A 135 13.40 -9.76 -3.51
CA GLN A 135 13.54 -10.56 -4.74
C GLN A 135 14.92 -10.45 -5.36
N GLU A 136 15.47 -9.24 -5.48
CA GLU A 136 16.79 -9.04 -6.06
C GLU A 136 17.88 -9.67 -5.19
N ILE A 137 17.77 -9.52 -3.86
CA ILE A 137 18.66 -10.21 -2.91
C ILE A 137 18.60 -11.73 -3.12
N LEU A 138 17.39 -12.30 -3.18
CA LEU A 138 17.21 -13.73 -3.36
C LEU A 138 17.77 -14.21 -4.69
N LYS A 139 17.56 -13.45 -5.77
CA LYS A 139 18.09 -13.75 -7.10
C LYS A 139 19.63 -13.81 -7.09
N VAL A 140 20.29 -12.78 -6.56
CA VAL A 140 21.76 -12.75 -6.43
C VAL A 140 22.25 -13.93 -5.58
N CYS A 141 21.60 -14.21 -4.45
CA CYS A 141 21.96 -15.35 -3.61
C CYS A 141 21.84 -16.69 -4.34
N LEU A 142 20.80 -16.89 -5.15
CA LEU A 142 20.61 -18.11 -5.93
C LEU A 142 21.65 -18.26 -7.05
N GLU A 143 22.09 -17.16 -7.67
CA GLU A 143 23.18 -17.15 -8.65
C GLU A 143 24.53 -17.53 -8.02
N GLU A 144 24.78 -17.12 -6.77
CA GLU A 144 25.99 -17.46 -6.00
C GLU A 144 25.98 -18.91 -5.49
N MET A 145 24.81 -19.52 -5.33
CA MET A 145 24.61 -20.83 -4.70
C MET A 145 25.53 -21.95 -5.24
N PRO A 146 25.73 -22.13 -6.56
CA PRO A 146 26.58 -23.21 -7.07
C PRO A 146 28.03 -23.10 -6.60
N GLN A 147 28.56 -21.87 -6.52
CA GLN A 147 29.91 -21.62 -6.02
C GLN A 147 30.00 -21.93 -4.52
N GLN A 148 28.99 -21.55 -3.74
CA GLN A 148 28.96 -21.84 -2.30
C GLN A 148 28.87 -23.34 -2.01
N VAL A 149 28.07 -24.08 -2.78
CA VAL A 149 27.98 -25.54 -2.70
C VAL A 149 29.33 -26.19 -3.03
N LYS A 150 30.02 -25.69 -4.07
CA LYS A 150 31.35 -26.17 -4.44
C LYS A 150 32.37 -25.93 -3.31
N THR A 151 32.41 -24.72 -2.77
CA THR A 151 33.28 -24.36 -1.63
C THR A 151 33.03 -25.30 -0.44
N PHE A 152 31.76 -25.53 -0.10
CA PHE A 152 31.37 -26.44 0.98
C PHE A 152 31.80 -27.89 0.73
N GLN A 153 31.62 -28.41 -0.49
CA GLN A 153 31.99 -29.78 -0.85
C GLN A 153 33.51 -30.01 -0.91
N SER A 154 34.29 -28.98 -1.27
CA SER A 154 35.75 -29.06 -1.33
C SER A 154 36.45 -28.88 0.03
N PHE A 155 35.71 -28.51 1.08
CA PHE A 155 36.29 -28.24 2.39
C PHE A 155 36.86 -29.50 3.04
N GLN A 156 38.14 -29.44 3.41
CA GLN A 156 38.79 -30.49 4.21
C GLN A 156 38.59 -30.17 5.69
N ASN A 157 37.75 -30.97 6.35
CA ASN A 157 37.35 -30.75 7.75
C ASN A 157 38.34 -31.33 8.76
N LEU A 158 39.64 -31.19 8.49
CA LEU A 158 40.71 -31.64 9.36
C LEU A 158 41.74 -30.51 9.46
N ASP A 159 42.23 -30.26 10.67
CA ASP A 159 43.35 -29.35 10.89
C ASP A 159 44.69 -30.02 10.56
N GLU A 160 45.79 -29.27 10.73
CA GLU A 160 47.17 -29.75 10.53
C GLU A 160 47.53 -30.96 11.42
N TYR A 161 46.79 -31.19 12.50
CA TYR A 161 46.97 -32.25 13.48
C TYR A 161 45.96 -33.40 13.32
N ALA A 162 45.19 -33.41 12.23
CA ALA A 162 44.13 -34.37 11.94
C ALA A 162 42.97 -34.39 12.96
N ASN A 163 42.75 -33.29 13.69
CA ASN A 163 41.56 -33.08 14.49
C ASN A 163 40.44 -32.47 13.63
N MET A 164 39.18 -32.78 13.98
CA MET A 164 38.04 -32.16 13.31
C MET A 164 37.95 -30.66 13.67
N MET A 165 37.99 -29.81 12.64
CA MET A 165 37.84 -28.36 12.82
C MET A 165 36.39 -27.97 13.09
N VAL A 166 35.45 -28.62 12.41
CA VAL A 166 34.01 -28.40 12.52
C VAL A 166 33.32 -29.72 12.88
N PRO A 167 32.52 -29.77 13.95
CA PRO A 167 31.78 -30.99 14.31
C PRO A 167 30.87 -31.48 13.17
N SER A 168 30.72 -32.81 13.04
CA SER A 168 29.90 -33.44 12.00
C SER A 168 28.45 -32.95 12.00
N ASP A 169 27.88 -32.74 13.19
CA ASP A 169 26.52 -32.25 13.36
C ASP A 169 26.32 -30.88 12.71
N LYS A 170 27.33 -30.01 12.80
CA LYS A 170 27.31 -28.70 12.16
C LYS A 170 27.39 -28.81 10.64
N MET A 171 28.24 -29.70 10.14
CA MET A 171 28.35 -29.96 8.70
C MET A 171 27.04 -30.49 8.12
N ASP A 172 26.36 -31.39 8.85
CA ASP A 172 25.06 -31.92 8.43
C ASP A 172 23.93 -30.90 8.59
N GLU A 173 24.01 -29.99 9.58
CA GLU A 173 23.14 -28.81 9.64
C GLU A 173 23.27 -27.95 8.39
N LEU A 174 24.49 -27.60 7.98
CA LEU A 174 24.74 -26.78 6.79
C LEU A 174 24.21 -27.45 5.51
N LYS A 175 24.40 -28.76 5.34
CA LYS A 175 23.81 -29.54 4.22
C LYS A 175 22.28 -29.45 4.21
N ARG A 176 21.64 -29.58 5.37
CA ARG A 176 20.18 -29.45 5.51
C ARG A 176 19.72 -28.04 5.14
N ARG A 177 20.44 -27.00 5.57
CA ARG A 177 20.14 -25.60 5.24
C ARG A 177 20.24 -25.31 3.75
N PHE A 178 21.28 -25.78 3.05
CA PHE A 178 21.34 -25.69 1.58
C PHE A 178 20.11 -26.28 0.89
N THR A 179 19.69 -27.46 1.35
CA THR A 179 18.50 -28.13 0.78
C THR A 179 17.23 -27.32 1.07
N SER A 180 17.09 -26.80 2.29
CA SER A 180 15.97 -25.96 2.69
C SER A 180 15.92 -24.67 1.85
N VAL A 181 17.02 -23.92 1.77
CA VAL A 181 17.13 -22.70 0.95
C VAL A 181 16.68 -22.97 -0.49
N ARG A 182 17.20 -24.02 -1.12
CA ARG A 182 16.84 -24.36 -2.52
C ARG A 182 15.34 -24.62 -2.68
N VAL A 183 14.73 -25.35 -1.74
CA VAL A 183 13.31 -25.71 -1.81
C VAL A 183 12.43 -24.49 -1.53
N THR A 184 12.74 -23.75 -0.46
CA THR A 184 11.95 -22.60 -0.01
C THR A 184 12.02 -21.45 -1.00
N ALA A 185 13.20 -21.15 -1.56
CA ALA A 185 13.40 -20.03 -2.48
C ALA A 185 12.50 -20.07 -3.71
N LYS A 186 12.24 -21.26 -4.26
CA LYS A 186 11.38 -21.42 -5.43
C LYS A 186 9.96 -20.91 -5.19
N TYR A 187 9.38 -21.21 -4.02
CA TYR A 187 8.01 -20.84 -3.71
C TYR A 187 7.94 -19.44 -3.10
N HIS A 188 8.92 -19.09 -2.27
CA HIS A 188 9.02 -17.77 -1.68
C HIS A 188 9.21 -16.67 -2.74
N GLY A 189 9.98 -16.93 -3.82
CA GLY A 189 10.09 -15.99 -4.93
C GLY A 189 8.74 -15.65 -5.58
N ILE A 190 7.86 -16.64 -5.77
CA ILE A 190 6.50 -16.42 -6.30
C ILE A 190 5.66 -15.60 -5.31
N LYS A 191 5.80 -15.86 -4.00
CA LYS A 191 5.12 -15.08 -2.96
C LYS A 191 5.57 -13.62 -2.95
N LEU A 192 6.87 -13.36 -3.05
CA LEU A 192 7.40 -12.00 -3.08
C LEU A 192 6.95 -11.24 -4.35
N GLU A 193 6.97 -11.90 -5.51
CA GLU A 193 6.51 -11.31 -6.76
C GLU A 193 5.01 -10.94 -6.70
N TYR A 194 4.20 -11.81 -6.08
CA TYR A 194 2.81 -11.51 -5.82
C TYR A 194 2.66 -10.29 -4.89
N ARG A 195 3.42 -10.25 -3.79
CA ARG A 195 3.39 -9.14 -2.82
C ARG A 195 3.79 -7.83 -3.47
N GLU A 196 4.86 -7.81 -4.26
CA GLU A 196 5.30 -6.63 -5.01
C GLU A 196 4.15 -6.08 -5.86
N HIS A 197 3.63 -6.89 -6.78
CA HIS A 197 2.61 -6.41 -7.72
C HIS A 197 1.29 -6.05 -7.04
N ARG A 198 0.88 -6.80 -6.02
CA ARG A 198 -0.31 -6.47 -5.22
C ARG A 198 -0.18 -5.09 -4.60
N HIS A 199 0.97 -4.82 -3.98
CA HIS A 199 1.23 -3.54 -3.33
C HIS A 199 1.42 -2.39 -4.32
N THR A 200 2.04 -2.64 -5.49
CA THR A 200 2.08 -1.66 -6.59
C THR A 200 0.68 -1.26 -7.04
N VAL A 201 -0.23 -2.22 -7.25
CA VAL A 201 -1.63 -1.94 -7.65
C VAL A 201 -2.35 -1.13 -6.57
N LEU A 202 -2.21 -1.52 -5.30
CA LEU A 202 -2.83 -0.82 -4.18
C LEU A 202 -2.32 0.62 -4.02
N ASP A 203 -1.01 0.84 -4.21
CA ASP A 203 -0.41 2.18 -4.16
C ASP A 203 -0.94 3.07 -5.28
N LEU A 204 -0.91 2.59 -6.54
CA LEU A 204 -1.44 3.32 -7.70
C LEU A 204 -2.94 3.64 -7.54
N LEU A 205 -3.73 2.69 -7.05
CA LEU A 205 -5.14 2.93 -6.70
C LEU A 205 -5.28 4.03 -5.65
N GLY A 206 -4.45 4.01 -4.60
CA GLY A 206 -4.44 5.02 -3.55
C GLY A 206 -4.14 6.43 -4.09
N GLN A 207 -3.13 6.56 -4.96
CA GLN A 207 -2.77 7.82 -5.61
C GLN A 207 -3.92 8.37 -6.44
N ILE A 208 -4.52 7.55 -7.32
CA ILE A 208 -5.63 7.97 -8.19
C ILE A 208 -6.87 8.31 -7.35
N ARG A 209 -7.23 7.49 -6.35
CA ARG A 209 -8.37 7.75 -5.45
C ARG A 209 -8.21 9.08 -4.71
N THR A 210 -7.01 9.43 -4.29
CA THR A 210 -6.73 10.70 -3.62
C THR A 210 -7.02 11.88 -4.54
N LYS A 211 -6.62 11.79 -5.82
CA LYS A 211 -6.93 12.82 -6.83
C LYS A 211 -8.40 12.87 -7.22
N LEU A 212 -9.05 11.72 -7.40
CA LEU A 212 -10.49 11.63 -7.65
C LEU A 212 -11.32 12.33 -6.56
N ARG A 213 -10.93 12.19 -5.28
CA ARG A 213 -11.58 12.88 -4.16
C ARG A 213 -11.49 14.40 -4.25
N VAL A 214 -10.48 14.93 -4.93
CA VAL A 214 -10.33 16.37 -5.17
C VAL A 214 -11.17 16.79 -6.37
N TRP A 215 -11.10 16.05 -7.48
CA TRP A 215 -11.82 16.36 -8.72
C TRP A 215 -13.35 16.25 -8.58
N LYS A 216 -13.85 15.41 -7.68
CA LYS A 216 -15.28 15.24 -7.41
C LYS A 216 -15.85 16.28 -6.43
N ARG A 217 -15.05 17.20 -5.89
CA ARG A 217 -15.55 18.24 -4.99
C ARG A 217 -16.41 19.26 -5.76
N PRO A 218 -17.39 19.91 -5.09
CA PRO A 218 -18.11 21.02 -5.68
C PRO A 218 -17.16 22.13 -6.14
N TYR A 219 -17.45 22.72 -7.30
CA TYR A 219 -16.55 23.66 -7.97
C TYR A 219 -16.76 25.09 -7.47
N ILE A 220 -15.66 25.86 -7.39
CA ILE A 220 -15.69 27.22 -6.83
C ILE A 220 -15.65 28.32 -7.91
N SER A 221 -14.99 28.07 -9.04
CA SER A 221 -14.85 29.01 -10.16
C SER A 221 -14.46 28.28 -11.45
N PRO A 222 -14.70 28.86 -12.65
CA PRO A 222 -14.27 28.24 -13.90
C PRO A 222 -12.74 28.10 -13.98
N GLU A 223 -11.97 29.05 -13.44
CA GLU A 223 -10.50 28.95 -13.39
C GLU A 223 -10.04 27.76 -12.52
N ALA A 224 -10.69 27.53 -11.37
CA ALA A 224 -10.38 26.37 -10.55
C ALA A 224 -10.66 25.06 -11.28
N VAL A 225 -11.77 24.97 -12.03
CA VAL A 225 -12.07 23.79 -12.86
C VAL A 225 -11.01 23.58 -13.95
N ARG A 226 -10.53 24.65 -14.60
CA ARG A 226 -9.43 24.55 -15.58
C ARG A 226 -8.15 24.01 -14.94
N VAL A 227 -7.82 24.43 -13.71
CA VAL A 227 -6.68 23.87 -12.95
C VAL A 227 -6.89 22.38 -12.68
N LEU A 228 -8.09 21.96 -12.23
CA LEU A 228 -8.38 20.54 -11.99
C LEU A 228 -8.29 19.69 -13.27
N LEU A 229 -8.72 20.22 -14.42
CA LEU A 229 -8.57 19.55 -15.72
C LEU A 229 -7.11 19.45 -16.17
N GLN A 230 -6.29 20.45 -15.87
CA GLN A 230 -4.86 20.38 -16.11
C GLN A 230 -4.22 19.30 -15.23
N GLU A 231 -4.56 19.25 -13.94
CA GLU A 231 -4.09 18.16 -13.05
C GLU A 231 -4.52 16.78 -13.55
N TRP A 232 -5.76 16.66 -14.06
CA TRP A 232 -6.23 15.44 -14.70
C TRP A 232 -5.38 15.08 -15.93
N HIS A 233 -5.06 16.07 -16.77
CA HIS A 233 -4.22 15.86 -17.95
C HIS A 233 -2.82 15.39 -17.57
N ASP A 234 -2.19 16.04 -16.58
CA ASP A 234 -0.86 15.69 -16.11
C ASP A 234 -0.85 14.26 -15.54
N LEU A 235 -1.87 13.87 -14.77
CA LEU A 235 -1.98 12.52 -14.21
C LEU A 235 -2.20 11.45 -15.29
N VAL A 236 -3.10 11.70 -16.25
CA VAL A 236 -3.52 10.68 -17.23
C VAL A 236 -2.58 10.62 -18.43
N ASN A 237 -2.11 11.76 -18.94
CA ASN A 237 -1.34 11.82 -20.18
C ASN A 237 0.17 11.99 -19.96
N THR A 238 0.58 12.66 -18.87
CA THR A 238 2.01 12.87 -18.60
C THR A 238 2.58 11.75 -17.71
N GLN A 239 1.87 11.41 -16.64
CA GLN A 239 2.29 10.34 -15.73
C GLN A 239 1.78 8.97 -16.15
N GLU A 240 0.75 8.92 -17.02
CA GLU A 240 0.15 7.67 -17.51
C GLU A 240 -0.30 6.72 -16.38
N LEU A 241 -0.69 7.27 -15.22
CA LEU A 241 -1.06 6.45 -14.04
C LEU A 241 -2.15 5.40 -14.33
N PRO A 242 -3.21 5.69 -15.13
CA PRO A 242 -4.18 4.67 -15.52
C PRO A 242 -3.55 3.48 -16.24
N SER A 243 -2.67 3.75 -17.21
CA SER A 243 -1.99 2.70 -17.99
C SER A 243 -0.98 1.92 -17.15
N LEU A 244 -0.28 2.60 -16.22
CA LEU A 244 0.59 1.95 -15.25
C LEU A 244 -0.20 1.02 -14.31
N LEU A 245 -1.38 1.44 -13.86
CA LEU A 245 -2.27 0.63 -13.04
C LEU A 245 -2.76 -0.61 -13.80
N GLU A 246 -3.22 -0.47 -15.04
CA GLU A 246 -3.63 -1.59 -15.89
C GLU A 246 -2.48 -2.58 -16.12
N ALA A 247 -1.27 -2.08 -16.40
CA ALA A 247 -0.09 -2.90 -16.59
C ALA A 247 0.31 -3.65 -15.32
N ALA A 248 0.26 -2.99 -14.16
CA ALA A 248 0.53 -3.60 -12.85
C ALA A 248 -0.50 -4.67 -12.51
N LEU A 249 -1.79 -4.41 -12.76
CA LEU A 249 -2.86 -5.38 -12.58
C LEU A 249 -2.68 -6.60 -13.48
N HIS A 250 -2.30 -6.39 -14.75
CA HIS A 250 -2.03 -7.49 -15.67
C HIS A 250 -0.89 -8.39 -15.16
N LYS A 251 0.21 -7.80 -14.68
CA LYS A 251 1.31 -8.55 -14.05
C LYS A 251 0.84 -9.31 -12.81
N LEU A 252 0.04 -8.69 -11.95
CA LEU A 252 -0.54 -9.33 -10.77
C LEU A 252 -1.37 -10.58 -11.14
N LYS A 253 -2.19 -10.51 -12.21
CA LYS A 253 -2.95 -11.67 -12.71
C LYS A 253 -2.03 -12.81 -13.16
N GLN A 254 -1.01 -12.50 -13.98
CA GLN A 254 -0.04 -13.49 -14.45
C GLN A 254 0.68 -14.19 -13.29
N VAL A 255 0.99 -13.45 -12.22
CA VAL A 255 1.66 -13.99 -11.04
C VAL A 255 0.70 -14.84 -10.22
N SER A 256 -0.56 -14.41 -10.08
CA SER A 256 -1.62 -15.20 -9.43
C SER A 256 -1.87 -16.54 -10.11
N GLU A 257 -1.84 -16.60 -11.43
CA GLU A 257 -1.91 -17.85 -12.20
C GLU A 257 -0.71 -18.77 -11.92
N ARG A 258 0.50 -18.21 -11.84
CA ARG A 258 1.67 -18.99 -11.44
C ARG A 258 1.58 -19.46 -9.99
N TYR A 259 1.04 -18.63 -9.10
CA TYR A 259 0.78 -18.97 -7.69
C TYR A 259 -0.17 -20.16 -7.58
N SER A 260 -1.26 -20.17 -8.34
CA SER A 260 -2.27 -21.23 -8.35
C SER A 260 -1.78 -22.53 -8.98
N SER A 261 -0.86 -22.46 -9.94
CA SER A 261 -0.27 -23.64 -10.60
C SER A 261 0.61 -24.51 -9.68
N LYS A 262 0.98 -24.02 -8.48
CA LYS A 262 1.87 -24.72 -7.55
C LYS A 262 1.09 -25.31 -6.38
N SER A 263 1.06 -26.64 -6.29
CA SER A 263 0.41 -27.36 -5.18
C SER A 263 0.93 -26.98 -3.79
N ALA A 264 2.23 -26.63 -3.68
CA ALA A 264 2.83 -26.17 -2.43
C ALA A 264 2.32 -24.80 -1.94
N LEU A 265 1.63 -24.04 -2.79
CA LEU A 265 1.05 -22.73 -2.49
C LEU A 265 -0.50 -22.76 -2.41
N ALA A 266 -1.10 -23.94 -2.56
CA ALA A 266 -2.56 -24.08 -2.68
C ALA A 266 -3.32 -23.62 -1.43
N THR A 267 -2.70 -23.64 -0.25
CA THR A 267 -3.31 -23.20 1.01
C THR A 267 -3.76 -21.73 0.97
N ASP A 268 -2.98 -20.86 0.33
CA ASP A 268 -3.25 -19.42 0.29
C ASP A 268 -4.00 -19.00 -0.98
N TYR A 269 -4.22 -19.94 -1.91
CA TYR A 269 -4.74 -19.64 -3.25
C TYR A 269 -6.10 -18.96 -3.23
N HIS A 270 -7.04 -19.43 -2.40
CA HIS A 270 -8.38 -18.85 -2.32
C HIS A 270 -8.32 -17.38 -1.90
N THR A 271 -7.49 -17.05 -0.91
CA THR A 271 -7.27 -15.68 -0.45
C THR A 271 -6.62 -14.84 -1.54
N VAL A 272 -5.57 -15.35 -2.19
CA VAL A 272 -4.87 -14.65 -3.29
C VAL A 272 -5.83 -14.36 -4.44
N SER A 273 -6.61 -15.35 -4.87
CA SER A 273 -7.58 -15.23 -5.96
C SER A 273 -8.64 -14.19 -5.65
N GLN A 274 -9.25 -14.24 -4.45
CA GLN A 274 -10.23 -13.27 -4.00
C GLN A 274 -9.66 -11.84 -3.99
N GLN A 275 -8.44 -11.66 -3.48
CA GLN A 275 -7.80 -10.35 -3.45
C GLN A 275 -7.52 -9.80 -4.84
N VAL A 276 -7.11 -10.64 -5.79
CA VAL A 276 -6.90 -10.24 -7.18
C VAL A 276 -8.22 -9.83 -7.81
N THR A 277 -9.29 -10.61 -7.66
CA THR A 277 -10.62 -10.24 -8.17
C THR A 277 -11.12 -8.91 -7.59
N GLN A 278 -10.94 -8.67 -6.29
CA GLN A 278 -11.31 -7.38 -5.69
C GLN A 278 -10.51 -6.22 -6.29
N LEU A 279 -9.20 -6.38 -6.51
CA LEU A 279 -8.37 -5.35 -7.12
C LEU A 279 -8.73 -5.10 -8.58
N GLU A 280 -9.20 -6.11 -9.30
CA GLU A 280 -9.72 -5.96 -10.66
C GLU A 280 -10.99 -5.10 -10.69
N GLU A 281 -11.96 -5.41 -9.82
CA GLU A 281 -13.20 -4.65 -9.68
C GLU A 281 -12.91 -3.20 -9.26
N ASP A 282 -12.08 -3.01 -8.25
CA ASP A 282 -11.65 -1.70 -7.75
C ASP A 282 -10.97 -0.87 -8.85
N THR A 283 -10.12 -1.50 -9.67
CA THR A 283 -9.44 -0.85 -10.79
C THR A 283 -10.44 -0.42 -11.85
N ALA A 284 -11.39 -1.28 -12.22
CA ALA A 284 -12.43 -0.93 -13.19
C ALA A 284 -13.25 0.31 -12.75
N ILE A 285 -13.68 0.31 -11.48
CA ILE A 285 -14.44 1.44 -10.90
C ILE A 285 -13.60 2.73 -10.91
N VAL A 286 -12.33 2.65 -10.48
CA VAL A 286 -11.46 3.83 -10.42
C VAL A 286 -11.18 4.40 -11.81
N LEU A 287 -10.94 3.55 -12.81
CA LEU A 287 -10.72 4.00 -14.19
C LEU A 287 -11.97 4.65 -14.79
N GLU A 288 -13.15 4.06 -14.57
CA GLU A 288 -14.43 4.67 -14.96
C GLU A 288 -14.62 6.03 -14.29
N ASP A 289 -14.35 6.13 -12.99
CA ASP A 289 -14.42 7.37 -12.23
C ASP A 289 -13.48 8.46 -12.77
N VAL A 290 -12.28 8.10 -13.21
CA VAL A 290 -11.31 9.04 -13.82
C VAL A 290 -11.85 9.62 -15.11
N THR A 291 -12.47 8.80 -15.96
CA THR A 291 -13.09 9.28 -17.21
C THR A 291 -14.32 10.13 -16.94
N THR A 292 -15.15 9.72 -15.96
CA THR A 292 -16.36 10.43 -15.54
C THR A 292 -16.01 11.79 -14.95
N ALA A 293 -14.98 11.89 -14.10
CA ALA A 293 -14.53 13.15 -13.53
C ALA A 293 -14.12 14.16 -14.62
N LYS A 294 -13.38 13.72 -15.65
CA LYS A 294 -13.04 14.55 -16.81
C LYS A 294 -14.29 15.08 -17.52
N SER A 295 -15.23 14.18 -17.81
CA SER A 295 -16.49 14.53 -18.50
C SER A 295 -17.29 15.56 -17.70
N THR A 296 -17.44 15.34 -16.39
CA THR A 296 -18.14 16.26 -15.49
C THR A 296 -17.47 17.63 -15.46
N MET A 297 -16.15 17.70 -15.25
CA MET A 297 -15.40 18.97 -15.26
C MET A 297 -15.52 19.71 -16.60
N GLY A 298 -15.50 18.98 -17.72
CA GLY A 298 -15.70 19.56 -19.06
C GLY A 298 -17.11 20.12 -19.25
N ARG A 299 -18.14 19.37 -18.87
CA ARG A 299 -19.55 19.82 -18.92
C ARG A 299 -19.78 21.07 -18.06
N VAL A 300 -19.18 21.08 -16.88
CA VAL A 300 -19.10 22.21 -15.96
C VAL A 300 -18.53 23.40 -16.72
N LEU A 301 -17.30 23.36 -17.23
CA LEU A 301 -16.74 24.50 -17.99
C LEU A 301 -17.64 24.99 -19.13
N SER A 302 -18.17 24.08 -19.95
CA SER A 302 -19.08 24.46 -21.03
C SER A 302 -20.35 25.16 -20.53
N ALA A 303 -20.88 24.74 -19.36
CA ALA A 303 -21.99 25.42 -18.70
C ALA A 303 -21.60 26.81 -18.21
N TRP A 304 -20.41 27.01 -17.63
CA TRP A 304 -19.94 28.35 -17.25
C TRP A 304 -19.78 29.28 -18.46
N ASP A 305 -19.22 28.77 -19.57
CA ASP A 305 -19.05 29.56 -20.79
C ASP A 305 -20.43 29.94 -21.37
N SER A 306 -21.36 28.98 -21.46
CA SER A 306 -22.74 29.24 -21.94
C SER A 306 -23.51 30.17 -21.00
N TYR A 307 -23.32 30.06 -19.69
CA TYR A 307 -23.94 30.96 -18.72
C TYR A 307 -23.40 32.38 -18.86
N SER A 308 -22.08 32.54 -18.95
CA SER A 308 -21.43 33.85 -19.04
C SER A 308 -21.79 34.58 -20.34
N ASP A 309 -21.81 33.86 -21.47
CA ASP A 309 -22.21 34.39 -22.77
C ASP A 309 -23.71 34.76 -22.82
N GLY A 310 -24.57 33.85 -22.33
CA GLY A 310 -26.01 34.08 -22.26
C GLY A 310 -26.38 35.23 -21.32
N PHE A 311 -25.73 35.31 -20.16
CA PHE A 311 -25.90 36.39 -19.18
C PHE A 311 -25.51 37.75 -19.78
N SER A 312 -24.30 37.85 -20.34
CA SER A 312 -23.79 39.09 -20.94
C SER A 312 -24.65 39.55 -22.11
N SER A 313 -25.07 38.62 -22.97
CA SER A 313 -25.92 38.91 -24.14
C SER A 313 -27.30 39.39 -23.72
N LEU A 314 -27.95 38.71 -22.77
CA LEU A 314 -29.28 39.08 -22.29
C LEU A 314 -29.24 40.42 -21.55
N GLN A 315 -28.22 40.65 -20.72
CA GLN A 315 -28.04 41.91 -20.02
C GLN A 315 -27.81 43.08 -20.99
N ALA A 316 -26.91 42.93 -21.97
CA ALA A 316 -26.66 43.96 -22.97
C ALA A 316 -27.93 44.28 -23.78
N TRP A 317 -28.71 43.27 -24.15
CA TRP A 317 -29.98 43.46 -24.86
C TRP A 317 -31.04 44.18 -24.00
N LEU A 318 -31.17 43.81 -22.72
CA LEU A 318 -32.07 44.49 -21.77
C LEU A 318 -31.66 45.96 -21.57
N GLU A 319 -30.35 46.23 -21.43
CA GLU A 319 -29.81 47.58 -21.27
C GLU A 319 -30.07 48.44 -22.52
N GLN A 320 -29.79 47.94 -23.73
CA GLN A 320 -30.07 48.64 -24.99
C GLN A 320 -31.56 48.96 -25.17
N SER A 321 -32.41 48.01 -24.79
CA SER A 321 -33.86 48.16 -24.88
C SER A 321 -34.39 49.18 -23.85
N SER A 322 -33.74 49.30 -22.70
CA SER A 322 -34.08 50.29 -21.65
C SER A 322 -33.53 51.70 -21.93
N ALA A 323 -32.33 51.82 -22.51
CA ALA A 323 -31.68 53.11 -22.79
C ALA A 323 -32.35 53.86 -23.95
N SER A 324 -32.89 53.12 -24.93
CA SER A 324 -33.65 53.65 -26.08
C SER A 324 -34.97 54.34 -25.68
N HIS A 325 -35.34 54.35 -24.40
CA HIS A 325 -36.48 55.10 -23.88
C HIS A 325 -36.17 56.58 -23.60
N SER A 326 -34.90 56.99 -23.59
CA SER A 326 -34.53 58.36 -23.23
C SER A 326 -34.47 59.32 -24.43
N HIS A 327 -33.90 58.93 -25.59
CA HIS A 327 -33.77 59.84 -26.75
C HIS A 327 -33.62 59.09 -28.10
N GLY A 328 -34.69 58.93 -28.91
CA GLY A 328 -34.59 58.56 -30.34
C GLY A 328 -35.70 57.65 -30.93
N PRO A 329 -35.83 57.52 -32.27
CA PRO A 329 -36.82 56.64 -32.91
C PRO A 329 -36.46 55.16 -32.75
N ARG A 330 -37.47 54.37 -32.36
CA ARG A 330 -37.47 52.97 -31.89
C ARG A 330 -37.01 51.93 -32.95
N PRO A 331 -36.14 50.96 -32.62
CA PRO A 331 -36.23 49.61 -33.19
C PRO A 331 -37.37 48.86 -32.48
N ALA A 332 -38.45 48.55 -33.18
CA ALA A 332 -39.58 47.85 -32.57
C ALA A 332 -39.16 46.44 -32.18
N VAL A 333 -39.21 46.10 -30.88
CA VAL A 333 -39.07 44.72 -30.43
C VAL A 333 -40.23 43.93 -31.05
N THR A 334 -39.92 43.03 -31.97
CA THR A 334 -40.91 42.19 -32.65
C THR A 334 -41.29 41.00 -31.77
N PRO A 335 -42.49 40.42 -31.97
CA PRO A 335 -42.87 39.17 -31.31
C PRO A 335 -41.87 38.03 -31.52
N ASP A 336 -41.30 37.94 -32.73
CA ASP A 336 -40.28 36.93 -33.07
C ASP A 336 -38.98 37.14 -32.28
N SER A 337 -38.52 38.39 -32.15
CA SER A 337 -37.35 38.72 -31.32
C SER A 337 -37.61 38.40 -29.85
N MET A 338 -38.82 38.67 -29.35
CA MET A 338 -39.18 38.35 -27.96
C MET A 338 -39.22 36.84 -27.69
N ALA A 339 -39.69 36.04 -28.65
CA ALA A 339 -39.67 34.59 -28.55
C ALA A 339 -38.24 34.03 -28.53
N GLU A 340 -37.35 34.56 -29.38
CA GLU A 340 -35.93 34.19 -29.40
C GLU A 340 -35.24 34.48 -28.06
N TRP A 341 -35.42 35.69 -27.52
CA TRP A 341 -34.82 36.07 -26.24
C TRP A 341 -35.45 35.34 -25.05
N GLY A 342 -36.74 35.00 -25.13
CA GLY A 342 -37.39 34.13 -24.15
C GLY A 342 -36.79 32.72 -24.13
N SER A 343 -36.47 32.16 -25.28
CA SER A 343 -35.76 30.88 -25.38
C SER A 343 -34.33 30.97 -24.80
N LYS A 344 -33.59 32.05 -25.09
CA LYS A 344 -32.25 32.29 -24.52
C LYS A 344 -32.29 32.44 -22.99
N GLN A 345 -33.29 33.12 -22.45
CA GLN A 345 -33.49 33.26 -21.01
C GLN A 345 -33.85 31.92 -20.34
N ALA A 346 -34.67 31.09 -20.99
CA ALA A 346 -34.98 29.75 -20.50
C ALA A 346 -33.73 28.85 -20.45
N HIS A 347 -32.94 28.85 -21.53
CA HIS A 347 -31.65 28.13 -21.60
C HIS A 347 -30.66 28.61 -20.52
N LEU A 348 -30.54 29.93 -20.33
CA LEU A 348 -29.69 30.49 -19.28
C LEU A 348 -30.07 30.01 -17.87
N ASN A 349 -31.38 29.89 -17.59
CA ASN A 349 -31.85 29.35 -16.31
C ASN A 349 -31.54 27.86 -16.16
N GLU A 350 -31.68 27.07 -17.22
CA GLU A 350 -31.36 25.65 -17.20
C GLU A 350 -29.86 25.44 -16.88
N VAL A 351 -28.99 26.11 -17.63
CA VAL A 351 -27.54 26.06 -17.41
C VAL A 351 -27.18 26.61 -16.04
N GLY A 352 -27.80 27.72 -15.62
CA GLY A 352 -27.62 28.30 -14.30
C GLY A 352 -27.96 27.33 -13.17
N ASN A 353 -29.10 26.65 -13.25
CA ASN A 353 -29.49 25.65 -12.24
C ASN A 353 -28.52 24.47 -12.18
N PHE A 354 -28.03 23.99 -13.32
CA PHE A 354 -26.98 22.96 -13.35
C PHE A 354 -25.69 23.42 -12.64
N LEU A 355 -25.30 24.69 -12.82
CA LEU A 355 -24.16 25.28 -12.11
C LEU A 355 -24.42 25.37 -10.60
N LEU A 356 -25.63 25.72 -10.17
CA LEU A 356 -25.99 25.77 -8.75
C LEU A 356 -25.83 24.42 -8.04
N GLU A 357 -26.16 23.32 -8.73
CA GLU A 357 -26.02 21.95 -8.22
C GLU A 357 -24.56 21.47 -8.20
N SER A 358 -23.74 21.98 -9.13
CA SER A 358 -22.35 21.55 -9.31
C SER A 358 -21.34 22.39 -8.51
N THR A 359 -21.76 23.51 -7.95
CA THR A 359 -20.89 24.47 -7.25
C THR A 359 -20.92 24.33 -5.75
N ASP A 360 -19.89 24.86 -5.09
CA ASP A 360 -19.87 24.95 -3.64
C ASP A 360 -20.96 25.92 -3.13
N PRO A 361 -21.38 25.81 -1.85
CA PRO A 361 -22.48 26.61 -1.32
C PRO A 361 -22.28 28.13 -1.41
N HIS A 362 -21.04 28.62 -1.40
CA HIS A 362 -20.78 30.05 -1.55
C HIS A 362 -21.04 30.50 -2.99
N THR A 363 -20.42 29.85 -3.97
CA THR A 363 -20.59 30.19 -5.39
C THR A 363 -22.03 29.94 -5.86
N SER A 364 -22.67 28.87 -5.38
CA SER A 364 -24.08 28.58 -5.64
C SER A 364 -24.99 29.72 -5.17
N ARG A 365 -24.77 30.28 -3.96
CA ARG A 365 -25.55 31.45 -3.51
C ARG A 365 -25.34 32.68 -4.39
N SER A 366 -24.11 32.96 -4.79
CA SER A 366 -23.80 34.10 -5.67
C SER A 366 -24.51 33.98 -7.02
N LEU A 367 -24.41 32.80 -7.66
CA LEU A 367 -25.09 32.50 -8.92
C LEU A 367 -26.61 32.59 -8.79
N ALA A 368 -27.17 32.11 -7.67
CA ALA A 368 -28.62 32.17 -7.43
C ALA A 368 -29.11 33.62 -7.30
N GLU A 369 -28.34 34.50 -6.64
CA GLU A 369 -28.66 35.92 -6.52
C GLU A 369 -28.58 36.65 -7.87
N GLU A 370 -27.58 36.36 -8.69
CA GLU A 370 -27.44 36.88 -10.06
C GLU A 370 -28.60 36.46 -10.96
N LEU A 371 -28.87 35.16 -11.03
CA LEU A 371 -30.00 34.60 -11.79
C LEU A 371 -31.33 35.20 -11.34
N ARG A 372 -31.54 35.35 -10.03
CA ARG A 372 -32.77 35.95 -9.49
C ARG A 372 -32.91 37.39 -9.95
N ARG A 373 -31.84 38.18 -9.90
CA ARG A 373 -31.84 39.59 -10.32
C ARG A 373 -32.14 39.72 -11.81
N LEU A 374 -31.49 38.91 -12.64
CA LEU A 374 -31.70 38.92 -14.09
C LEU A 374 -33.13 38.50 -14.45
N ASN A 375 -33.66 37.46 -13.80
CA ASN A 375 -35.04 37.00 -14.00
C ASN A 375 -36.07 38.06 -13.60
N MET A 376 -35.80 38.85 -12.55
CA MET A 376 -36.65 39.99 -12.19
C MET A 376 -36.64 41.09 -13.26
N GLN A 377 -35.46 41.45 -13.78
CA GLN A 377 -35.32 42.44 -14.86
C GLN A 377 -36.04 41.99 -16.14
N TRP A 378 -35.87 40.71 -16.52
CA TRP A 378 -36.56 40.11 -17.65
C TRP A 378 -38.08 40.15 -17.49
N ALA A 379 -38.60 39.74 -16.32
CA ALA A 379 -40.04 39.74 -16.06
C ALA A 379 -40.64 41.15 -16.05
N GLU A 380 -39.90 42.15 -15.55
CA GLU A 380 -40.32 43.55 -15.61
C GLU A 380 -40.36 44.06 -17.05
N PHE A 381 -39.34 43.75 -17.84
CA PHE A 381 -39.31 44.11 -19.27
C PHE A 381 -40.49 43.51 -20.02
N PHE A 382 -40.74 42.21 -19.85
CA PHE A 382 -41.84 41.50 -20.51
C PHE A 382 -43.22 42.10 -20.18
N LYS A 383 -43.45 42.45 -18.90
CA LYS A 383 -44.70 43.11 -18.48
C LYS A 383 -44.90 44.45 -19.18
N ARG A 384 -43.82 45.23 -19.33
CA ARG A 384 -43.86 46.55 -19.98
C ARG A 384 -44.13 46.42 -21.49
N THR A 385 -43.42 45.53 -22.19
CA THR A 385 -43.63 45.31 -23.63
C THR A 385 -45.01 44.73 -23.96
N ALA A 386 -45.51 43.80 -23.14
CA ALA A 386 -46.88 43.28 -23.28
C ALA A 386 -47.94 44.37 -23.11
N PHE A 387 -47.73 45.32 -22.19
CA PHE A 387 -48.62 46.46 -21.99
C PHE A 387 -48.57 47.46 -23.16
N GLU A 388 -47.42 47.66 -23.79
CA GLU A 388 -47.29 48.48 -25.00
C GLU A 388 -48.01 47.86 -26.20
N TRP A 389 -47.91 46.54 -26.38
CA TRP A 389 -48.61 45.82 -27.46
C TRP A 389 -50.12 45.72 -27.27
N LEU A 390 -50.62 45.89 -26.04
CA LEU A 390 -52.06 45.96 -25.76
C LEU A 390 -52.63 47.39 -25.94
N LYS A 391 -51.77 48.41 -26.03
CA LYS A 391 -52.15 49.82 -26.16
C LYS A 391 -51.98 50.39 -27.58
N GLY A 392 -51.15 49.76 -28.41
CA GLY A 392 -51.05 50.03 -29.86
C GLY A 392 -51.95 49.09 -30.62
#